data_AF-A0A9D3UVX3-F1
#
_entry.id   AF-A0A9D3UVX3-F1
#
_cell.length_a   1.000
_cell.length_b   1.000
_cell.length_c   1.000
_cell.angle_alpha   90.00
_cell.angle_beta   90.00
_cell.angle_gamma   90.00
#
_symmetry.space_group_name_H-M   'P 1'
#
loop_
_entity.id
_entity.type
_entity.pdbx_description
1 polymer ?
#
loop_
_entity_poly.entity_id
_entity_poly.type
_entity_poly.pdbx_seq_one_letter_code
_entity_poly.pdbx_strand_id
1 'polypeptide(L)'
;MVTCSRRINYRYRHLMLNLVSVLPHCKKDNKVESRSSEGATLNELIELRGCSSCLFFECRKHQDLHMWMAKSRNGPSVKFLVNAVHTMEKLKLTGNHLKGSPPLLTFSSNFEKNAHWKLMKEMIIQIFGTPKDHRKSKPYHDHAFVFSIVDDHIWFRNYQICVPHNESDKMVRGGLDKMTLIEFGPRFRLNPIKIFAGSFGGPTLYENPFYVSPKQIRALEKKQKAGKYAKKVKAKTRRKMHELSNPLEPDEFADMWRD
;
A
#
# COMPACT_ATOMS: atom_id res chain seq x y z
N MET A 1 6.43 13.19 10.86
CA MET A 1 5.61 14.00 9.94
C MET A 1 4.88 13.09 8.97
N VAL A 2 3.63 13.42 8.61
CA VAL A 2 2.89 12.75 7.54
C VAL A 2 2.40 13.80 6.54
N THR A 3 2.74 13.63 5.27
CA THR A 3 2.27 14.50 4.19
C THR A 3 1.99 13.70 2.91
N CYS A 4 1.35 14.33 1.93
CA CYS A 4 1.01 13.74 0.65
C CYS A 4 1.28 14.69 -0.51
N SER A 5 1.45 14.12 -1.70
CA SER A 5 1.50 14.89 -2.94
C SER A 5 0.13 15.50 -3.24
N ARG A 6 0.12 16.55 -4.06
CA ARG A 6 -1.12 16.97 -4.72
C ARG A 6 -1.75 15.80 -5.50
N ARG A 7 -3.04 15.93 -5.81
CA ARG A 7 -3.79 14.98 -6.65
C ARG A 7 -3.97 13.56 -6.06
N ILE A 8 -3.79 13.40 -4.74
CA ILE A 8 -4.12 12.16 -4.03
C ILE A 8 -5.61 11.80 -4.16
N ASN A 9 -5.88 10.53 -4.45
CA ASN A 9 -7.23 9.97 -4.53
C ASN A 9 -7.92 9.99 -3.15
N TYR A 10 -9.25 10.08 -3.13
CA TYR A 10 -10.08 10.00 -1.92
C TYR A 10 -9.70 8.79 -1.03
N ARG A 11 -9.64 7.58 -1.59
CA ARG A 11 -9.30 6.36 -0.84
C ARG A 11 -7.93 6.46 -0.14
N TYR A 12 -6.93 6.99 -0.83
CA TYR A 12 -5.58 7.13 -0.29
C TYR A 12 -5.48 8.28 0.72
N ARG A 13 -6.29 9.33 0.56
CA ARG A 13 -6.43 10.39 1.57
C ARG A 13 -7.01 9.84 2.87
N HIS A 14 -8.05 9.01 2.81
CA HIS A 14 -8.61 8.35 3.99
C HIS A 14 -7.58 7.43 4.66
N LEU A 15 -6.81 6.65 3.89
CA LEU A 15 -5.71 5.85 4.44
C LEU A 15 -4.71 6.71 5.21
N MET A 16 -4.25 7.83 4.62
CA MET A 16 -3.32 8.75 5.27
C MET A 16 -3.91 9.32 6.56
N LEU A 17 -5.18 9.73 6.53
CA LEU A 17 -5.86 10.25 7.73
C LEU A 17 -6.05 9.17 8.80
N ASN A 18 -6.29 7.91 8.42
CA ASN A 18 -6.34 6.79 9.34
C ASN A 18 -4.98 6.57 10.03
N LEU A 19 -3.86 6.66 9.31
CA LEU A 19 -2.54 6.58 9.97
C LEU A 19 -2.28 7.75 10.91
N VAL A 20 -2.70 8.97 10.52
CA VAL A 20 -2.61 10.15 11.39
C VAL A 20 -3.45 9.97 12.66
N SER A 21 -4.60 9.30 12.58
CA SER A 21 -5.46 9.09 13.75
C SER A 21 -4.94 8.03 14.70
N VAL A 22 -4.25 7.00 14.21
CA VAL A 22 -3.72 5.93 15.08
C VAL A 22 -2.37 6.29 15.69
N LEU A 23 -1.55 7.11 15.01
CA LEU A 23 -0.23 7.49 15.52
C LEU A 23 -0.31 8.80 16.34
N PRO A 24 -0.24 8.77 17.68
CA PRO A 24 -0.45 9.98 18.51
C PRO A 24 0.64 11.05 18.33
N HIS A 25 1.87 10.64 18.02
CA HIS A 25 3.02 11.51 17.75
C HIS A 25 3.03 12.10 16.33
N CYS A 26 2.07 11.70 15.50
CA CYS A 26 2.01 12.16 14.13
C CYS A 26 1.62 13.64 14.03
N LYS A 27 2.44 14.41 13.31
CA LYS A 27 2.12 15.76 12.82
C LYS A 27 1.76 15.66 11.34
N LYS A 28 0.50 15.97 11.00
CA LYS A 28 0.03 16.10 9.61
C LYS A 28 0.49 17.45 9.05
N ASP A 29 1.02 17.44 7.83
CA ASP A 29 1.40 18.67 7.11
C ASP A 29 0.54 18.90 5.85
N ASN A 30 0.74 20.07 5.25
CA ASN A 30 0.13 20.49 3.99
C ASN A 30 0.68 19.68 2.81
N LYS A 31 -0.12 19.61 1.75
CA LYS A 31 0.23 18.87 0.54
C LYS A 31 1.43 19.49 -0.16
N VAL A 32 2.39 18.67 -0.55
CA VAL A 32 3.60 19.09 -1.25
C VAL A 32 3.37 19.01 -2.76
N GLU A 33 3.93 19.96 -3.52
CA GLU A 33 3.93 19.91 -4.98
C GLU A 33 4.94 18.89 -5.47
N SER A 34 4.55 18.11 -6.49
CA SER A 34 5.46 17.16 -7.11
C SER A 34 6.39 17.90 -8.09
N ARG A 35 7.61 18.25 -7.63
CA ARG A 35 8.69 18.87 -8.42
C ARG A 35 9.98 18.04 -8.31
N SER A 36 10.95 18.27 -9.19
CA SER A 36 12.25 17.58 -9.17
C SER A 36 13.00 17.68 -7.82
N SER A 37 12.73 18.72 -7.03
CA SER A 37 13.31 18.97 -5.70
C SER A 37 12.48 18.45 -4.52
N GLU A 38 11.50 17.57 -4.74
CA GLU A 38 10.59 17.02 -3.71
C GLU A 38 11.33 16.58 -2.42
N GLY A 39 12.46 15.88 -2.55
CA GLY A 39 13.20 15.36 -1.41
C GLY A 39 13.83 16.44 -0.52
N ALA A 40 14.41 17.49 -1.12
CA ALA A 40 15.03 18.59 -0.38
C ALA A 40 13.99 19.40 0.40
N THR A 41 12.90 19.77 -0.26
CA THR A 41 11.77 20.48 0.38
C THR A 41 11.16 19.64 1.51
N LEU A 42 11.04 18.32 1.34
CA LEU A 42 10.56 17.44 2.41
C LEU A 42 11.53 17.42 3.60
N ASN A 43 12.84 17.39 3.37
CA ASN A 43 13.83 17.43 4.46
C ASN A 43 13.76 18.74 5.25
N GLU A 44 13.65 19.89 4.57
CA GLU A 44 13.45 21.19 5.21
C GLU A 44 12.17 21.22 6.06
N LEU A 45 11.06 20.71 5.53
CA LEU A 45 9.80 20.63 6.27
C LEU A 45 9.90 19.74 7.51
N ILE A 46 10.62 18.62 7.41
CA ILE A 46 10.83 17.70 8.54
C ILE A 46 11.62 18.41 9.64
N GLU A 47 12.64 19.17 9.28
CA GLU A 47 13.48 19.96 10.20
C GLU A 47 12.68 21.09 10.86
N LEU A 48 11.95 21.89 10.06
CA LEU A 48 11.08 22.96 10.55
C LEU A 48 10.02 22.45 11.54
N ARG A 49 9.51 21.23 11.33
CA ARG A 49 8.52 20.60 12.22
C ARG A 49 9.16 19.85 13.40
N GLY A 50 10.48 19.80 13.49
CA GLY A 50 11.22 19.05 14.51
C GLY A 50 10.85 17.56 14.51
N CYS A 51 10.71 16.95 13.34
CA CYS A 51 10.36 15.54 13.19
C CYS A 51 11.61 14.69 12.91
N SER A 52 11.68 13.48 13.46
CA SER A 52 12.78 12.55 13.19
C SER A 52 12.53 11.66 11.96
N SER A 53 11.26 11.51 11.57
CA SER A 53 10.84 10.58 10.53
C SER A 53 9.67 11.16 9.73
N CYS A 54 9.55 10.75 8.47
CA CYS A 54 8.50 11.19 7.56
C CYS A 54 7.86 10.02 6.82
N LEU A 55 6.52 10.05 6.74
CA LEU A 55 5.74 9.29 5.79
C LEU A 55 5.23 10.23 4.70
N PHE A 56 5.66 10.01 3.46
CA PHE A 56 5.21 10.79 2.32
C PHE A 56 4.43 9.92 1.33
N PHE A 57 3.17 10.30 1.09
CA PHE A 57 2.25 9.63 0.17
C PHE A 57 2.28 10.29 -1.20
N GLU A 58 2.94 9.65 -2.16
CA GLU A 58 3.13 10.12 -3.52
C GLU A 58 2.12 9.42 -4.44
N CYS A 59 1.09 10.14 -4.89
CA CYS A 59 0.11 9.60 -5.83
C CYS A 59 0.49 9.97 -7.26
N ARG A 60 0.76 8.95 -8.09
CA ARG A 60 1.07 9.12 -9.52
C ARG A 60 -0.16 8.77 -10.36
N LYS A 61 -0.45 9.63 -11.35
CA LYS A 61 -1.58 9.48 -12.28
C LYS A 61 -2.95 9.23 -11.62
N HIS A 62 -3.15 9.70 -10.38
CA HIS A 62 -4.37 9.47 -9.58
C HIS A 62 -4.74 8.00 -9.32
N GLN A 63 -3.84 7.06 -9.64
CA GLN A 63 -4.10 5.62 -9.61
C GLN A 63 -3.13 4.90 -8.67
N ASP A 64 -1.83 5.17 -8.82
CA ASP A 64 -0.79 4.42 -8.12
C ASP A 64 -0.32 5.20 -6.90
N LEU A 65 -0.36 4.56 -5.73
CA LEU A 65 0.12 5.14 -4.48
C LEU A 65 1.51 4.61 -4.18
N HIS A 66 2.48 5.52 -4.10
CA HIS A 66 3.79 5.24 -3.54
C HIS A 66 3.85 5.84 -2.14
N MET A 67 4.50 5.15 -1.23
CA MET A 67 4.74 5.64 0.11
C MET A 67 6.22 5.60 0.40
N TRP A 68 6.74 6.74 0.81
CA TRP A 68 8.10 6.87 1.28
C TRP A 68 8.11 6.83 2.80
N MET A 69 8.98 6.01 3.36
CA MET A 69 9.38 6.06 4.76
C MET A 69 10.79 6.62 4.80
N ALA A 70 10.99 7.76 5.45
CA ALA A 70 12.30 8.40 5.53
C ALA A 70 12.65 8.79 6.96
N LYS A 71 13.93 8.62 7.32
CA LYS A 71 14.52 9.17 8.53
C LYS A 71 15.22 10.49 8.19
N SER A 72 15.01 11.49 9.04
CA SER A 72 15.56 12.84 8.88
C SER A 72 17.09 12.89 9.03
N ARG A 73 17.71 13.99 8.56
CA ARG A 73 19.14 14.33 8.54
C ARG A 73 20.01 13.47 7.63
N ASN A 74 20.12 12.17 7.88
CA ASN A 74 21.08 11.30 7.17
C ASN A 74 20.44 10.14 6.40
N GLY A 75 19.12 9.98 6.45
CA GLY A 75 18.45 8.77 5.95
C GLY A 75 18.49 7.62 6.98
N PRO A 76 18.18 6.39 6.58
CA PRO A 76 17.82 5.94 5.23
C PRO A 76 16.38 6.29 4.83
N SER A 77 16.06 6.07 3.55
CA SER A 77 14.69 6.15 3.04
C SER A 77 14.32 4.94 2.21
N VAL A 78 13.06 4.54 2.28
CA VAL A 78 12.53 3.38 1.56
C VAL A 78 11.28 3.79 0.79
N LYS A 79 11.26 3.43 -0.50
CA LYS A 79 10.11 3.64 -1.37
C LYS A 79 9.31 2.35 -1.49
N PHE A 80 8.02 2.42 -1.21
CA PHE A 80 7.07 1.33 -1.35
C PHE A 80 6.01 1.66 -2.39
N LEU A 81 5.55 0.65 -3.15
CA LEU A 81 4.25 0.69 -3.82
C LEU A 81 3.20 0.16 -2.85
N VAL A 82 2.14 0.94 -2.62
CA VAL A 82 1.05 0.58 -1.71
C VAL A 82 -0.10 -0.02 -2.51
N ASN A 83 -0.46 -1.26 -2.18
CA ASN A 83 -1.54 -2.02 -2.81
C ASN A 83 -2.56 -2.49 -1.76
N ALA A 84 -3.70 -3.03 -2.22
CA ALA A 84 -4.72 -3.67 -1.38
C ALA A 84 -5.21 -2.80 -0.19
N VAL A 85 -5.38 -1.50 -0.41
CA VAL A 85 -5.73 -0.53 0.65
C VAL A 85 -7.17 -0.70 1.13
N HIS A 86 -7.38 -0.94 2.40
CA HIS A 86 -8.69 -0.92 3.07
C HIS A 86 -8.63 0.11 4.20
N THR A 87 -9.47 1.13 4.09
CA THR A 87 -9.62 2.19 5.09
C THR A 87 -10.44 1.69 6.27
N MET A 88 -10.38 2.38 7.40
CA MET A 88 -11.15 2.03 8.61
C MET A 88 -12.67 2.03 8.38
N GLU A 89 -13.17 2.86 7.46
CA GLU A 89 -14.61 2.99 7.16
C GLU A 89 -15.21 1.77 6.42
N LYS A 90 -14.42 0.72 6.18
CA LYS A 90 -14.88 -0.46 5.43
C LYS A 90 -15.69 -1.38 6.35
N LEU A 91 -16.92 -1.70 5.95
CA LEU A 91 -17.92 -2.47 6.74
C LEU A 91 -17.42 -3.77 7.41
N LYS A 92 -16.42 -4.45 6.85
CA LYS A 92 -15.89 -5.71 7.40
C LYS A 92 -14.95 -5.52 8.60
N LEU A 93 -14.61 -4.28 8.94
CA LEU A 93 -13.71 -3.94 10.03
C LEU A 93 -14.55 -3.43 11.20
N THR A 94 -14.79 -4.30 12.18
CA THR A 94 -15.75 -4.07 13.27
C THR A 94 -15.11 -3.70 14.60
N GLY A 95 -13.77 -3.73 14.67
CA GLY A 95 -13.07 -3.35 15.89
C GLY A 95 -13.22 -1.86 16.23
N ASN A 96 -12.72 -1.46 17.40
CA ASN A 96 -12.53 -0.07 17.77
C ASN A 96 -11.43 0.01 18.84
N HIS A 97 -10.65 1.08 18.91
CA HIS A 97 -9.67 1.22 19.98
C HIS A 97 -9.56 2.65 20.46
N LEU A 98 -9.07 2.82 21.68
CA LEU A 98 -8.80 4.12 22.26
C LEU A 98 -7.83 4.92 21.39
N LYS A 99 -8.27 6.09 20.93
CA LYS A 99 -7.40 7.03 20.22
C LYS A 99 -6.27 7.47 21.13
N GLY A 100 -5.04 7.32 20.63
CA GLY A 100 -3.81 7.65 21.36
C GLY A 100 -3.31 6.56 22.30
N SER A 101 -3.94 5.38 22.38
CA SER A 101 -3.27 4.23 23.00
C SER A 101 -1.99 3.88 22.20
N PRO A 102 -0.87 3.57 22.84
CA PRO A 102 0.34 3.11 22.16
C PRO A 102 0.11 1.70 21.59
N PRO A 103 0.32 1.48 20.28
CA PRO A 103 0.16 0.16 19.67
C PRO A 103 1.25 -0.80 20.12
N LEU A 104 0.89 -2.08 20.30
CA LEU A 104 1.87 -3.16 20.33
C LEU A 104 2.34 -3.47 18.91
N LEU A 105 3.64 -3.53 18.67
CA LEU A 105 4.19 -3.86 17.36
C LEU A 105 4.58 -5.33 17.31
N THR A 106 3.97 -6.08 16.39
CA THR A 106 4.28 -7.50 16.17
C THR A 106 4.82 -7.71 14.77
N PHE A 107 5.93 -8.45 14.66
CA PHE A 107 6.59 -8.75 13.39
C PHE A 107 6.68 -10.26 13.19
N SER A 108 6.43 -10.72 11.96
CA SER A 108 6.73 -12.12 11.58
C SER A 108 8.24 -12.39 11.63
N SER A 109 8.65 -13.62 11.95
CA SER A 109 10.05 -14.06 11.97
C SER A 109 10.79 -13.84 10.64
N ASN A 110 10.06 -13.79 9.52
CA ASN A 110 10.59 -13.48 8.20
C ASN A 110 11.39 -12.17 8.13
N PHE A 111 11.12 -11.20 9.01
CA PHE A 111 11.87 -9.93 9.03
C PHE A 111 13.34 -10.10 9.43
N GLU A 112 13.71 -11.23 10.04
CA GLU A 112 15.08 -11.48 10.52
C GLU A 112 15.93 -12.24 9.50
N LYS A 113 15.36 -12.66 8.37
CA LYS A 113 16.08 -13.47 7.37
C LYS A 113 17.11 -12.65 6.57
N ASN A 114 16.71 -11.50 6.03
CA ASN A 114 17.58 -10.68 5.16
C ASN A 114 17.91 -9.33 5.78
N ALA A 115 19.08 -8.76 5.46
CA ALA A 115 19.53 -7.47 5.97
C ALA A 115 18.57 -6.32 5.62
N HIS A 116 18.02 -6.29 4.40
CA HIS A 116 17.05 -5.27 3.99
C HIS A 116 15.74 -5.37 4.81
N TRP A 117 15.31 -6.58 5.17
CA TRP A 117 14.13 -6.76 6.03
C TRP A 117 14.40 -6.32 7.46
N LYS A 118 15.59 -6.59 8.01
CA LYS A 118 16.00 -6.08 9.33
C LYS A 118 16.01 -4.56 9.37
N LEU A 119 16.55 -3.91 8.33
CA LEU A 119 16.55 -2.46 8.21
C LEU A 119 15.11 -1.89 8.15
N MET A 120 14.24 -2.50 7.33
CA MET A 120 12.84 -2.09 7.25
C MET A 120 12.09 -2.32 8.56
N LYS A 121 12.34 -3.42 9.27
CA LYS A 121 11.79 -3.70 10.61
C LYS A 121 12.14 -2.57 11.57
N GLU A 122 13.42 -2.20 11.65
CA GLU A 122 13.90 -1.13 12.53
C GLU A 122 13.28 0.24 12.18
N MET A 123 13.21 0.58 10.89
CA MET A 123 12.53 1.81 10.46
C MET A 123 11.05 1.83 10.82
N ILE A 124 10.35 0.69 10.65
CA ILE A 124 8.93 0.58 11.02
C ILE A 124 8.75 0.73 12.53
N ILE A 125 9.62 0.11 13.35
CA ILE A 125 9.59 0.27 14.82
C ILE A 125 9.69 1.74 15.20
N GLN A 126 10.65 2.48 14.61
CA GLN A 126 10.85 3.89 14.95
C GLN A 126 9.75 4.81 14.43
N ILE A 127 9.05 4.45 13.35
CA ILE A 127 7.99 5.27 12.75
C ILE A 127 6.64 5.00 13.42
N PHE A 128 6.27 3.73 13.57
CA PHE A 128 4.97 3.29 14.08
C PHE A 128 4.96 3.12 15.60
N GLY A 129 6.13 3.01 16.23
CA GLY A 129 6.28 3.03 17.68
C GLY A 129 5.91 4.40 18.25
N THR A 130 5.13 4.41 19.33
CA THR A 130 4.83 5.64 20.06
C THR A 130 5.96 5.93 21.04
N PRO A 131 6.56 7.14 21.03
CA PRO A 131 7.56 7.51 22.02
C PRO A 131 7.01 7.39 23.44
N LYS A 132 7.86 6.97 24.38
CA LYS A 132 7.51 6.89 25.80
C LYS A 132 7.06 8.25 26.30
N ASP A 133 5.98 8.28 27.09
CA ASP A 133 5.44 9.47 27.75
C ASP A 133 5.08 10.63 26.79
N HIS A 134 4.68 10.29 25.55
CA HIS A 134 4.24 11.30 24.61
C HIS A 134 2.95 12.00 25.13
N ARG A 135 2.87 13.32 25.05
CA ARG A 135 1.73 14.11 25.62
C ARG A 135 0.33 13.62 25.22
N LYS A 136 0.18 13.03 24.03
CA LYS A 136 -1.10 12.49 23.51
C LYS A 136 -1.27 10.98 23.71
N SER A 137 -0.28 10.29 24.27
CA SER A 137 -0.37 8.85 24.53
C SER A 137 -1.17 8.56 25.79
N LYS A 138 -2.06 7.58 25.71
CA LYS A 138 -2.76 7.02 26.87
C LYS A 138 -1.92 5.88 27.48
N PRO A 139 -2.11 5.55 28.77
CA PRO A 139 -1.31 4.52 29.42
C PRO A 139 -1.68 3.09 29.00
N TYR A 140 -2.88 2.87 28.45
CA TYR A 140 -3.40 1.54 28.13
C TYR A 140 -3.04 1.07 26.71
N HIS A 141 -2.76 -0.23 26.58
CA HIS A 141 -2.59 -0.91 25.30
C HIS A 141 -3.90 -1.59 24.89
N ASP A 142 -4.51 -1.12 23.81
CA ASP A 142 -5.83 -1.58 23.34
C ASP A 142 -5.79 -2.16 21.91
N HIS A 143 -4.66 -1.99 21.22
CA HIS A 143 -4.50 -2.48 19.86
C HIS A 143 -3.07 -2.88 19.54
N ALA A 144 -2.96 -3.70 18.50
CA ALA A 144 -1.70 -4.21 17.97
C ALA A 144 -1.60 -3.97 16.46
N PHE A 145 -0.43 -3.50 16.04
CA PHE A 145 -0.01 -3.47 14.67
C PHE A 145 0.76 -4.74 14.33
N VAL A 146 0.25 -5.47 13.35
CA VAL A 146 0.85 -6.70 12.88
C VAL A 146 1.45 -6.46 11.50
N PHE A 147 2.75 -6.67 11.41
CA PHE A 147 3.53 -6.65 10.17
C PHE A 147 3.93 -8.07 9.82
N SER A 148 3.45 -8.59 8.69
CA SER A 148 3.83 -9.90 8.18
C SER A 148 4.37 -9.83 6.77
N ILE A 149 5.40 -10.63 6.47
CA ILE A 149 5.93 -10.76 5.11
C ILE A 149 5.30 -11.98 4.45
N VAL A 150 4.60 -11.76 3.33
CA VAL A 150 4.02 -12.82 2.49
C VAL A 150 4.31 -12.46 1.03
N ASP A 151 4.87 -13.39 0.27
CA ASP A 151 5.30 -13.21 -1.12
C ASP A 151 6.23 -12.00 -1.32
N ASP A 152 7.18 -11.75 -0.41
CA ASP A 152 8.05 -10.56 -0.40
C ASP A 152 7.32 -9.21 -0.30
N HIS A 153 6.09 -9.24 0.22
CA HIS A 153 5.30 -8.05 0.51
C HIS A 153 5.02 -7.94 2.00
N ILE A 154 5.16 -6.73 2.54
CA ILE A 154 4.78 -6.44 3.92
C ILE A 154 3.28 -6.18 3.97
N TRP A 155 2.55 -6.97 4.73
CA TRP A 155 1.15 -6.75 5.07
C TRP A 155 1.06 -6.03 6.41
N PHE A 156 0.35 -4.91 6.42
CA PHE A 156 -0.02 -4.21 7.64
C PHE A 156 -1.47 -4.52 8.00
N ARG A 157 -1.69 -4.89 9.27
CA ARG A 157 -3.01 -5.05 9.87
C ARG A 157 -3.05 -4.43 11.25
N ASN A 158 -4.20 -3.88 11.61
CA ASN A 158 -4.47 -3.30 12.91
C ASN A 158 -5.59 -4.07 13.60
N TYR A 159 -5.29 -4.62 14.76
CA TYR A 159 -6.20 -5.44 15.57
C TYR A 159 -6.47 -4.77 16.91
N GLN A 160 -7.73 -4.72 17.30
CA GLN A 160 -8.13 -4.45 18.67
C GLN A 160 -7.84 -5.68 19.54
N ILE A 161 -7.37 -5.44 20.76
CA ILE A 161 -7.17 -6.45 21.78
C ILE A 161 -8.44 -6.51 22.63
N CYS A 162 -9.21 -7.58 22.48
CA CYS A 162 -10.42 -7.80 23.25
C CYS A 162 -10.19 -8.86 24.32
N VAL A 163 -10.29 -8.45 25.58
CA VAL A 163 -10.30 -9.38 26.71
C VAL A 163 -11.75 -9.50 27.20
N PRO A 164 -12.34 -10.70 27.28
CA PRO A 164 -13.68 -10.88 27.82
C PRO A 164 -13.67 -10.46 29.30
N HIS A 165 -14.53 -9.50 29.64
CA HIS A 165 -14.65 -8.99 30.99
C HIS A 165 -15.58 -9.94 31.78
N ASN A 166 -15.07 -10.55 32.83
CA ASN A 166 -15.91 -11.14 33.88
C ASN A 166 -16.15 -10.04 34.92
N GLU A 167 -17.31 -10.01 35.57
CA GLU A 167 -17.80 -8.95 36.48
C GLU A 167 -16.89 -8.59 37.68
N SER A 168 -15.76 -9.27 37.86
CA SER A 168 -14.73 -8.91 38.83
C SER A 168 -13.58 -8.19 38.13
N ASP A 169 -13.32 -6.95 38.54
CA ASP A 169 -12.33 -6.02 38.00
C ASP A 169 -10.85 -6.48 38.17
N LYS A 170 -10.64 -7.72 38.63
CA LYS A 170 -9.33 -8.35 38.76
C LYS A 170 -9.17 -9.34 37.61
N MET A 171 -8.29 -9.02 36.66
CA MET A 171 -7.82 -9.97 35.65
C MET A 171 -7.25 -11.21 36.35
N VAL A 172 -8.02 -12.30 36.38
CA VAL A 172 -7.51 -13.63 36.71
C VAL A 172 -6.53 -13.99 35.60
N ARG A 173 -5.32 -14.48 35.91
CA ARG A 173 -4.30 -14.84 34.91
C ARG A 173 -4.80 -15.79 33.81
N GLY A 174 -5.86 -16.57 34.07
CA GLY A 174 -6.54 -17.43 33.09
C GLY A 174 -7.43 -16.69 32.07
N GLY A 175 -7.64 -15.38 32.22
CA GLY A 175 -8.36 -14.55 31.24
C GLY A 175 -7.53 -14.22 29.99
N LEU A 176 -6.20 -14.38 30.05
CA LEU A 176 -5.32 -14.21 28.88
C LEU A 176 -5.62 -15.25 27.80
N ASP A 177 -5.97 -16.48 28.18
CA ASP A 177 -6.23 -17.58 27.24
C ASP A 177 -7.47 -17.33 26.37
N LYS A 178 -8.36 -16.41 26.79
CA LYS A 178 -9.56 -16.02 26.05
C LYS A 178 -9.40 -14.69 25.31
N MET A 179 -8.18 -14.15 25.22
CA MET A 179 -7.93 -12.92 24.48
C MET A 179 -8.21 -13.12 22.99
N THR A 180 -9.04 -12.25 22.43
CA THR A 180 -9.42 -12.27 21.01
C THR A 180 -8.93 -11.01 20.31
N LEU A 181 -8.67 -11.14 19.01
CA LEU A 181 -8.24 -10.03 18.16
C LEU A 181 -9.30 -9.72 17.12
N ILE A 182 -9.79 -8.49 17.10
CA ILE A 182 -10.81 -8.02 16.15
C ILE A 182 -10.15 -7.03 15.18
N GLU A 183 -10.32 -7.22 13.86
CA GLU A 183 -9.71 -6.34 12.86
C GLU A 183 -10.44 -4.98 12.82
N PHE A 184 -9.68 -3.88 12.97
CA PHE A 184 -10.19 -2.50 12.89
C PHE A 184 -9.71 -1.75 11.64
N GLY A 185 -8.49 -2.04 11.20
CA GLY A 185 -7.84 -1.35 10.09
C GLY A 185 -7.11 -0.05 10.46
N PRO A 186 -6.48 0.63 9.49
CA PRO A 186 -6.47 0.30 8.07
C PRO A 186 -5.67 -0.97 7.77
N ARG A 187 -5.93 -1.57 6.60
CA ARG A 187 -5.17 -2.70 6.07
C ARG A 187 -4.57 -2.32 4.73
N PHE A 188 -3.31 -2.61 4.52
CA PHE A 188 -2.66 -2.36 3.23
C PHE A 188 -1.45 -3.26 3.05
N ARG A 189 -1.02 -3.39 1.80
CA ARG A 189 0.18 -4.13 1.40
C ARG A 189 1.23 -3.14 0.92
N LEU A 190 2.45 -3.30 1.39
CA LEU A 190 3.62 -2.56 0.96
C LEU A 190 4.53 -3.48 0.13
N ASN A 191 4.82 -3.04 -1.09
CA ASN A 191 5.82 -3.68 -1.96
C ASN A 191 7.08 -2.82 -1.99
N PRO A 192 8.21 -3.27 -1.43
CA PRO A 192 9.45 -2.50 -1.45
C PRO A 192 9.96 -2.35 -2.89
N ILE A 193 10.34 -1.13 -3.26
CA ILE A 193 10.88 -0.79 -4.59
C ILE A 193 12.39 -0.65 -4.48
N LYS A 194 12.82 0.36 -3.71
CA LYS A 194 14.23 0.70 -3.50
C LYS A 194 14.44 1.23 -2.09
N ILE A 195 15.62 0.98 -1.55
CA ILE A 195 16.15 1.55 -0.31
C ILE A 195 17.29 2.48 -0.70
N PHE A 196 17.28 3.70 -0.16
CA PHE A 196 18.31 4.69 -0.35
C PHE A 196 19.03 4.97 0.97
N ALA A 197 20.33 5.24 0.88
CA ALA A 197 21.14 5.57 2.04
C ALA A 197 20.73 6.90 2.68
N GLY A 198 20.35 7.89 1.88
CA GLY A 198 19.95 9.22 2.32
C GLY A 198 18.44 9.38 2.51
N SER A 199 18.05 10.55 3.01
CA SER A 199 16.64 10.94 3.14
C SER A 199 16.10 11.43 1.79
N PHE A 200 15.16 10.68 1.20
CA PHE A 200 14.56 10.93 -0.12
C PHE A 200 15.56 10.97 -1.29
N GLY A 201 16.71 10.31 -1.14
CA GLY A 201 17.75 10.28 -2.17
C GLY A 201 19.03 9.62 -1.67
N GLY A 202 20.12 9.82 -2.41
CA GLY A 202 21.42 9.18 -2.14
C GLY A 202 21.59 7.85 -2.86
N PRO A 203 22.72 7.15 -2.63
CA PRO A 203 23.01 5.87 -3.28
C PRO A 203 21.97 4.82 -2.91
N THR A 204 21.62 3.98 -3.90
CA THR A 204 20.66 2.89 -3.71
C THR A 204 21.35 1.74 -2.99
N LEU A 205 20.89 1.40 -1.79
CA LEU A 205 21.41 0.29 -0.99
C LEU A 205 20.78 -1.05 -1.38
N TYR A 206 19.54 -1.02 -1.85
CA TYR A 206 18.81 -2.21 -2.27
C TYR A 206 17.78 -1.84 -3.32
N GLU A 207 17.63 -2.68 -4.33
CA GLU A 207 16.59 -2.62 -5.34
C GLU A 207 15.91 -3.97 -5.43
N ASN A 208 14.57 -3.99 -5.39
CA ASN A 208 13.81 -5.22 -5.44
C ASN A 208 13.77 -5.75 -6.88
N PRO A 209 14.40 -6.90 -7.20
CA PRO A 209 14.40 -7.45 -8.56
C PRO A 209 13.02 -7.94 -9.01
N PHE A 210 12.12 -8.25 -8.09
CA PHE A 210 10.76 -8.73 -8.38
C PHE A 210 9.75 -7.59 -8.55
N TYR A 211 10.16 -6.34 -8.33
CA TYR A 211 9.27 -5.21 -8.48
C TYR A 211 9.02 -4.90 -9.96
N VAL A 212 7.76 -4.97 -10.37
CA VAL A 212 7.31 -4.48 -11.68
C VAL A 212 6.42 -3.27 -11.48
N SER A 213 6.75 -2.17 -12.16
CA SER A 213 5.96 -0.94 -12.05
C SER A 213 4.54 -1.13 -12.63
N PRO A 214 3.48 -0.57 -12.00
CA PRO A 214 2.13 -0.64 -12.54
C PRO A 214 2.01 -0.04 -13.96
N LYS A 215 2.83 0.96 -14.27
CA LYS A 215 2.94 1.55 -15.61
C LYS A 215 3.39 0.51 -16.63
N GLN A 216 4.39 -0.30 -16.30
CA GLN A 216 4.90 -1.35 -17.19
C GLN A 216 3.89 -2.47 -17.37
N ILE A 217 3.18 -2.88 -16.31
CA ILE A 217 2.08 -3.87 -16.40
C ILE A 217 1.01 -3.37 -17.36
N ARG A 218 0.52 -2.14 -17.18
CA ARG A 218 -0.47 -1.53 -18.10
C ARG A 218 0.04 -1.40 -19.53
N ALA A 219 1.32 -1.09 -19.72
CA ALA A 219 1.93 -1.02 -21.05
C ALA A 219 1.97 -2.39 -21.72
N LEU A 220 2.32 -3.44 -20.98
CA LEU A 220 2.30 -4.83 -21.45
C LEU A 220 0.88 -5.28 -21.81
N GLU A 221 -0.11 -5.01 -20.95
CA GLU A 221 -1.51 -5.30 -21.24
C GLU A 221 -2.00 -4.57 -22.50
N LYS A 222 -1.63 -3.29 -22.66
CA LYS A 222 -1.96 -2.51 -23.86
C LYS A 222 -1.29 -3.10 -25.10
N LYS A 223 -0.03 -3.55 -25.00
CA LYS A 223 0.70 -4.20 -26.09
C LYS A 223 0.10 -5.57 -26.47
N GLN A 224 -0.35 -6.35 -25.49
CA GLN A 224 -1.05 -7.63 -25.73
C GLN A 224 -2.43 -7.42 -26.38
N LYS A 225 -3.13 -6.35 -26.01
CA LYS A 225 -4.40 -5.95 -26.64
C LYS A 225 -4.18 -5.33 -28.02
N ALA A 226 -3.03 -4.69 -28.24
CA ALA A 226 -2.63 -4.17 -29.54
C ALA A 226 -2.47 -5.33 -30.54
N GLY A 227 -2.89 -5.10 -31.78
CA GLY A 227 -2.89 -6.14 -32.81
C GLY A 227 -4.14 -7.02 -32.86
N LYS A 228 -5.06 -6.97 -31.87
CA LYS A 228 -6.39 -7.60 -32.01
C LYS A 228 -7.15 -7.04 -33.23
N TYR A 229 -7.10 -5.74 -33.43
CA TYR A 229 -7.70 -5.09 -34.60
C TYR A 229 -7.02 -5.53 -35.91
N ALA A 230 -5.69 -5.50 -35.97
CA ALA A 230 -4.94 -5.96 -37.14
C ALA A 230 -5.19 -7.44 -37.46
N LYS A 231 -5.28 -8.32 -36.44
CA LYS A 231 -5.67 -9.72 -36.60
C LYS A 231 -7.10 -9.85 -37.12
N LYS A 232 -8.04 -9.05 -36.61
CA LYS A 232 -9.44 -9.02 -37.08
C LYS A 232 -9.53 -8.59 -38.55
N VAL A 233 -8.79 -7.55 -38.95
CA VAL A 233 -8.72 -7.09 -40.35
C VAL A 233 -8.13 -8.18 -41.24
N LYS A 234 -6.98 -8.76 -40.86
CA LYS A 234 -6.37 -9.88 -41.62
C LYS A 234 -7.32 -11.07 -41.75
N ALA A 235 -8.04 -11.42 -40.69
CA ALA A 235 -9.04 -12.50 -40.73
C ALA A 235 -10.21 -12.18 -41.67
N LYS A 236 -10.70 -10.94 -41.68
CA LYS A 236 -11.75 -10.49 -42.61
C LYS A 236 -11.28 -10.55 -44.06
N THR A 237 -10.06 -10.10 -44.36
CA THR A 237 -9.48 -10.19 -45.70
C THR A 237 -9.29 -11.64 -46.12
N ARG A 238 -8.78 -12.51 -45.24
CA ARG A 238 -8.63 -13.95 -45.51
C ARG A 238 -9.96 -14.62 -45.81
N ARG A 239 -11.01 -14.28 -45.05
CA ARG A 239 -12.37 -14.79 -45.30
C ARG A 239 -12.88 -14.37 -46.68
N LYS A 240 -12.74 -13.09 -47.03
CA LYS A 240 -13.12 -12.60 -48.37
C LYS A 240 -12.37 -13.31 -49.50
N MET A 241 -11.05 -13.50 -49.33
CA MET A 241 -10.25 -14.23 -50.34
C MET A 241 -10.68 -15.70 -50.45
N HIS A 242 -11.02 -16.35 -49.34
CA HIS A 242 -11.55 -17.72 -49.34
C HIS A 242 -12.93 -17.82 -50.01
N GLU A 243 -13.83 -16.88 -49.73
CA GLU A 243 -15.15 -16.80 -50.39
C GLU A 243 -15.00 -16.57 -51.90
N LEU A 244 -14.02 -15.75 -52.31
CA LEU A 244 -13.73 -15.50 -53.74
C LEU A 244 -13.08 -16.70 -54.44
N SER A 245 -12.20 -17.43 -53.75
CA SER A 245 -11.49 -18.60 -54.30
C SER A 245 -12.34 -19.87 -54.33
N ASN A 246 -13.39 -19.93 -53.50
CA ASN A 246 -14.32 -21.04 -53.42
C ASN A 246 -15.74 -20.55 -53.76
N PRO A 247 -16.00 -20.12 -55.01
CA PRO A 247 -17.36 -19.87 -55.45
C PRO A 247 -18.16 -21.18 -55.35
N LEU A 248 -19.34 -21.10 -54.74
CA LEU A 248 -20.26 -22.23 -54.73
C LEU A 248 -20.74 -22.47 -56.16
N GLU A 249 -20.82 -23.73 -56.57
CA GLU A 249 -21.42 -24.05 -57.86
C GLU A 249 -22.88 -23.55 -57.86
N PRO A 250 -23.34 -22.98 -58.98
CA PRO A 250 -24.73 -22.60 -59.12
C PRO A 250 -25.61 -23.83 -58.90
N ASP A 251 -26.57 -23.73 -57.98
CA ASP A 251 -27.55 -24.79 -57.77
C ASP A 251 -28.49 -24.84 -58.98
N GLU A 252 -28.41 -25.92 -59.75
CA GLU A 252 -29.19 -26.14 -60.98
C GLU A 252 -30.71 -26.11 -60.73
N PHE A 253 -31.15 -26.27 -59.48
CA PHE A 253 -32.56 -26.28 -59.08
C PHE A 253 -33.03 -24.96 -58.41
N ALA A 254 -32.17 -23.94 -58.31
CA ALA A 254 -32.45 -22.70 -57.57
C ALA A 254 -33.62 -21.85 -58.12
N ASP A 255 -34.06 -22.11 -59.35
CA ASP A 255 -35.18 -21.45 -60.02
C ASP A 255 -36.45 -22.33 -60.10
N MET A 256 -36.39 -23.59 -59.64
CA MET A 256 -37.47 -24.57 -59.85
C MET A 256 -38.76 -24.26 -59.05
N TRP A 257 -38.70 -23.37 -58.06
CA TRP A 257 -39.81 -23.06 -57.13
C TRP A 257 -40.14 -21.56 -57.03
N ARG A 258 -39.75 -20.74 -58.02
CA ARG A 258 -40.16 -19.33 -58.06
C ARG A 258 -41.44 -19.18 -58.88
N ASP A 259 -42.57 -19.38 -58.23
CA ASP A 259 -43.91 -18.99 -58.71
C ASP A 259 -44.20 -17.49 -58.45
#